data_AF-A0A7V3VWK7-F1
#
_entry.id   AF-A0A7V3VWK7-F1
#
_cell.length_a   1.000
_cell.length_b   1.000
_cell.length_c   1.000
_cell.angle_alpha   90.00
_cell.angle_beta   90.00
_cell.angle_gamma   90.00
#
_symmetry.space_group_name_H-M   'P 1'
#
loop_
_entity.id
_entity.type
_entity.pdbx_description
1 polymer ?
#
loop_
_entity_poly.entity_id
_entity_poly.type
_entity_poly.pdbx_seq_one_letter_code
_entity_poly.pdbx_strand_id
1 'polypeptide(L)' 'MAQRDYKALLEKMLTGFLLEEDPLKAMLEWLIEELMRVEAEAKVGAPKGKHSQERTTHFSGYRVRRLHTRLG' A
#
# COMPACT_ATOMS: atom_id res chain seq x y z
N MET A 1 -2.80 -20.49 -17.22
CA MET A 1 -2.63 -19.33 -16.32
C MET A 1 -1.36 -19.56 -15.52
N ALA A 2 -0.37 -18.69 -15.62
CA ALA A 2 0.84 -18.81 -14.79
C ALA A 2 0.43 -18.66 -13.32
N GLN A 3 0.75 -19.66 -12.50
CA GLN A 3 0.58 -19.57 -11.05
C GLN A 3 1.54 -18.48 -10.57
N ARG A 4 1.01 -17.32 -10.17
CA ARG A 4 1.82 -16.26 -9.56
C ARG A 4 2.44 -16.84 -8.29
N ASP A 5 3.78 -16.91 -8.26
CA ASP A 5 4.50 -17.36 -7.08
C ASP A 5 4.50 -16.23 -6.04
N TYR A 6 3.39 -16.16 -5.29
CA TYR A 6 3.21 -15.17 -4.24
C TYR A 6 4.25 -15.32 -3.12
N LYS A 7 4.78 -16.54 -2.92
CA LYS A 7 5.81 -16.79 -1.92
C LYS A 7 7.11 -16.10 -2.31
N ALA A 8 7.56 -16.28 -3.55
CA ALA A 8 8.78 -15.63 -4.05
C ALA A 8 8.66 -14.09 -4.03
N LEU A 9 7.48 -13.55 -4.37
CA LEU A 9 7.24 -12.10 -4.33
C LEU A 9 7.27 -11.54 -2.90
N LEU A 10 6.64 -12.25 -1.96
CA LEU A 10 6.66 -11.89 -0.55
C LEU A 10 8.07 -11.96 0.04
N GLU A 11 8.81 -13.03 -0.25
CA GLU A 11 10.19 -13.21 0.21
C GLU A 11 11.10 -12.08 -0.27
N LYS A 12 10.98 -11.71 -1.55
CA LYS A 12 11.72 -10.57 -2.13
C LYS A 12 11.36 -9.25 -1.45
N MET A 13 10.09 -9.04 -1.11
CA MET A 13 9.66 -7.83 -0.42
C MET A 13 10.21 -7.78 1.00
N LEU A 14 10.09 -8.87 1.76
CA LEU A 14 10.57 -8.98 3.14
C LEU A 14 12.08 -8.82 3.25
N THR A 15 12.84 -9.40 2.31
CA THR A 15 14.30 -9.24 2.27
C THR A 15 14.73 -7.80 1.99
N GLY A 16 13.92 -7.01 1.28
CA GLY A 16 14.16 -5.57 1.11
C GLY A 16 14.13 -4.79 2.43
N PHE A 17 13.18 -5.09 3.31
CA PHE A 17 13.05 -4.40 4.60
C PHE A 17 14.19 -4.73 5.59
N LEU A 18 14.91 -5.83 5.41
CA LEU A 18 16.04 -6.19 6.28
C LEU A 18 17.22 -5.20 6.20
N LEU A 19 17.27 -4.37 5.15
CA LEU A 19 18.29 -3.34 4.96
C LEU A 19 17.95 -2.00 5.63
N GLU A 20 16.72 -1.84 6.12
CA GLU A 20 16.26 -0.63 6.79
C GLU A 20 16.76 -0.57 8.24
N GLU A 21 16.90 0.64 8.79
CA GLU A 21 17.32 0.85 10.18
C GLU A 21 16.33 0.24 11.18
N ASP A 22 15.03 0.37 10.91
CA ASP A 22 13.95 -0.32 11.62
C ASP A 22 13.05 -1.07 10.62
N PRO A 23 13.34 -2.36 10.36
CA PRO A 23 12.59 -3.18 9.41
C PRO A 23 11.10 -3.28 9.76
N LEU A 24 10.75 -3.35 11.04
CA LEU A 24 9.36 -3.52 11.46
C LEU A 24 8.56 -2.24 11.26
N LYS A 25 9.16 -1.09 11.58
CA LYS A 25 8.55 0.21 11.31
C LYS A 25 8.35 0.44 9.81
N ALA A 26 9.38 0.18 9.00
CA ALA A 26 9.31 0.34 7.54
C ALA A 26 8.22 -0.56 6.92
N MET A 27 8.13 -1.82 7.38
CA MET A 27 7.06 -2.73 6.99
C MET A 27 5.67 -2.21 7.35
N LEU A 28 5.53 -1.67 8.56
CA LEU A 28 4.26 -1.13 9.04
C LEU A 28 3.83 0.10 8.24
N GLU A 29 4.74 1.04 8.00
CA GLU A 29 4.48 2.24 7.19
C GLU A 29 4.04 1.85 5.78
N TRP A 30 4.77 0.95 5.13
CA TRP A 30 4.42 0.44 3.79
C TRP A 30 3.04 -0.24 3.76
N LEU A 31 2.76 -1.12 4.72
CA LEU A 31 1.48 -1.83 4.80
C LEU A 31 0.32 -0.85 4.97
N ILE A 32 0.48 0.16 5.83
CA ILE A 32 -0.53 1.18 6.08
C ILE A 32 -0.80 1.99 4.81
N GLU A 33 0.23 2.37 4.05
CA GLU A 33 0.05 3.09 2.78
C GLU A 33 -0.75 2.27 1.75
N GLU A 34 -0.45 0.98 1.62
CA GLU A 34 -1.18 0.10 0.71
C GLU A 34 -2.63 -0.11 1.16
N LEU A 35 -2.88 -0.28 2.46
CA LEU A 35 -4.24 -0.37 3.00
C LEU A 35 -5.05 0.91 2.74
N MET A 36 -4.45 2.08 2.97
CA MET A 36 -5.10 3.37 2.66
C MET A 36 -5.40 3.50 1.16
N ARG A 37 -4.50 3.02 0.30
CA ARG A 37 -4.72 3.05 -1.15
C ARG A 37 -5.91 2.17 -1.54
N VAL A 38 -5.96 0.93 -1.06
CA VAL A 38 -7.07 0.00 -1.33
C VAL A 38 -8.39 0.57 -0.82
N GLU A 39 -8.40 1.14 0.39
CA GLU A 39 -9.59 1.78 0.95
C GLU A 39 -10.06 2.96 0.09
N ALA A 40 -9.14 3.81 -0.38
CA ALA A 40 -9.46 4.95 -1.22
C ALA A 40 -10.00 4.51 -2.60
N GLU A 41 -9.39 3.49 -3.22
CA GLU A 41 -9.85 2.94 -4.50
C GLU A 41 -11.24 2.30 -4.36
N ALA A 42 -11.51 1.60 -3.26
CA ALA A 42 -12.82 1.05 -2.95
C ALA A 42 -13.89 2.15 -2.79
N LYS A 43 -13.55 3.25 -2.10
CA LYS A 43 -14.47 4.41 -1.96
C LYS A 43 -14.76 5.10 -3.30
N VAL A 44 -13.74 5.21 -4.16
CA VAL A 44 -13.88 5.85 -5.48
C VAL A 44 -14.59 4.95 -6.49
N GLY A 45 -14.52 3.62 -6.33
CA GLY A 45 -15.01 2.64 -7.30
C GLY A 45 -14.10 2.47 -8.52
N ALA A 46 -12.84 2.94 -8.42
CA ALA A 46 -11.88 2.85 -9.51
C ALA A 46 -10.43 2.96 -9.00
N PRO A 47 -9.49 2.22 -9.60
CA PRO A 47 -8.07 2.42 -9.33
C PRO A 47 -7.58 3.80 -9.80
N LYS A 48 -6.56 4.33 -9.14
CA LYS A 48 -5.97 5.62 -9.53
C LYS A 48 -5.47 5.58 -10.98
N GLY A 49 -5.87 6.56 -11.78
CA GLY A 49 -5.48 6.69 -13.18
C GLY A 49 -6.22 5.78 -14.17
N LYS A 50 -7.13 4.90 -13.71
CA LYS A 50 -7.92 4.05 -14.60
C LYS A 50 -9.34 4.58 -14.80
N HIS A 51 -9.79 4.63 -16.04
CA HIS A 51 -11.18 4.92 -16.36
C HIS A 51 -12.07 3.76 -15.91
N SER A 52 -13.20 4.05 -15.26
CA SER A 52 -14.20 3.07 -14.82
C SER A 52 -15.58 3.72 -14.83
N GLN A 53 -16.61 2.97 -15.22
CA GLN A 53 -18.00 3.43 -15.14
C GLN A 53 -18.53 3.43 -13.70
N GLU A 54 -17.94 2.63 -12.82
CA GLU A 54 -18.27 2.54 -11.39
C GLU A 54 -17.69 3.70 -10.58
N ARG A 55 -16.92 4.60 -11.22
CA ARG A 55 -16.28 5.73 -10.56
C ARG A 55 -17.33 6.73 -10.07
N THR A 56 -17.37 6.97 -8.77
CA THR A 56 -18.29 7.93 -8.14
C THR A 56 -17.65 9.28 -7.86
N THR A 57 -16.34 9.32 -7.60
CA THR A 57 -15.60 10.54 -7.20
C THR A 57 -14.16 10.54 -7.74
N HIS A 58 -13.35 11.54 -7.36
CA HIS A 58 -11.95 11.68 -7.80
C HIS A 58 -10.98 11.78 -6.61
N PHE A 59 -9.77 11.25 -6.80
CA PHE A 59 -8.67 11.41 -5.85
C PHE A 59 -8.21 12.87 -5.80
N SER A 60 -7.99 13.41 -4.59
CA SER A 60 -7.59 14.80 -4.35
C SER A 60 -6.21 14.89 -3.69
N GLY A 61 -5.20 14.31 -4.36
CA GLY A 61 -3.82 14.31 -3.88
C GLY A 61 -3.60 13.52 -2.58
N TYR A 62 -2.57 13.90 -1.82
CA TYR A 62 -2.19 13.28 -0.56
C TYR A 62 -2.00 14.34 0.53
N ARG A 63 -2.21 13.95 1.79
CA ARG A 63 -1.88 14.77 2.96
C ARG A 63 -0.88 14.02 3.81
N VAL A 64 0.25 14.67 4.10
CA VAL A 64 1.28 14.10 4.98
C VAL A 64 0.72 14.06 6.39
N ARG A 65 0.80 12.89 7.04
CA ARG A 65 0.39 12.70 8.43
C ARG A 65 1.45 11.89 9.15
N ARG A 66 1.92 12.40 10.29
CA ARG A 66 2.76 11.63 11.20
C ARG A 66 1.92 10.55 11.87
N LEU A 67 2.35 9.30 11.76
CA LEU A 67 1.78 8.19 12.51
C LEU A 67 2.44 8.16 13.89
N HIS A 68 1.62 8.11 14.94
CA HIS A 68 2.11 7.89 16.30
C HIS A 68 1.90 6.42 16.62
N THR A 69 2.96 5.62 16.44
CA THR A 69 2.91 4.18 16.65
C THR A 69 3.80 3.77 17.82
N ARG A 70 3.68 2.51 18.28
CA ARG A 70 4.62 1.97 19.27
C ARG A 70 6.01 1.67 18.69
N LEU A 71 6.12 1.64 17.36
CA LEU A 71 7.39 1.46 16.63
C LEU A 71 8.10 2.81 16.39
N GLY A 72 7.54 3.91 16.90
CA GLY A 72 8.08 5.27 16.74
C GLY A 72 7.16 6.22 15.99
#